data_AF-A0A838D4L3-F1
#
_entry.id   AF-A0A838D4L3-F1
#
_cell.length_a   1.000
_cell.length_b   1.000
_cell.length_c   1.000
_cell.angle_alpha   90.00
_cell.angle_beta   90.00
_cell.angle_gamma   90.00
#
_symmetry.space_group_name_H-M   'P 1'
#
loop_
_entity.id
_entity.type
_entity.pdbx_description
1 polymer ?
#
loop_
_entity_poly.entity_id
_entity_poly.type
_entity_poly.pdbx_seq_one_letter_code
_entity_poly.pdbx_strand_id
1 'polypeptide(L)'
;MTCATGTRFQRDTAVHPLEGGRFAVRLDEGSAGPYPAAARYAEQPAPQVPLPEALTPLPPDPGAASISHRVELRLALGAAPFAGDEAHTGGWARLAEPGPPDLPTVALFTDIWWPASWPRLERLSPAPTVDLTIHFRAPLPPDAGPWVLGEFRSPTARDGYVDGDARLWLPDGTLLAQARQLALLLPGG
;
A
#
# COMPACT_ATOMS: atom_id res chain seq x y z
N MET A 1 -2.37 -13.60 -45.11
CA MET A 1 -3.44 -14.09 -44.22
C MET A 1 -3.13 -13.54 -42.83
N THR A 2 -3.87 -12.52 -42.41
CA THR A 2 -3.60 -11.71 -41.22
C THR A 2 -4.08 -12.47 -39.99
N CYS A 3 -3.18 -12.82 -39.06
CA CYS A 3 -3.54 -13.47 -37.81
C CYS A 3 -3.93 -12.40 -36.79
N ALA A 4 -5.16 -12.47 -36.25
CA ALA A 4 -5.68 -11.54 -35.27
C ALA A 4 -4.95 -11.69 -33.92
N THR A 5 -4.30 -10.63 -33.48
CA THR A 5 -3.72 -10.48 -32.14
C THR A 5 -4.87 -10.31 -31.14
N GLY A 6 -5.05 -11.21 -30.17
CA GLY A 6 -6.32 -11.26 -29.46
C GLY A 6 -6.32 -11.89 -28.06
N THR A 7 -5.31 -11.62 -27.22
CA THR A 7 -5.45 -11.85 -25.77
C THR A 7 -5.33 -10.51 -25.05
N ARG A 8 -6.46 -9.94 -24.59
CA ARG A 8 -6.52 -8.65 -23.87
C ARG A 8 -6.37 -8.79 -22.35
N PHE A 9 -6.07 -10.00 -21.87
CA PHE A 9 -5.88 -10.34 -20.48
C PHE A 9 -4.78 -11.39 -20.39
N GLN A 10 -3.77 -11.16 -19.55
CA GLN A 10 -2.73 -12.12 -19.25
C GLN A 10 -2.76 -12.39 -17.75
N ARG A 11 -2.53 -13.66 -17.37
CA ARG A 11 -2.35 -14.07 -15.98
C ARG A 11 -1.06 -14.85 -15.87
N ASP A 12 -0.21 -14.42 -14.96
CA ASP A 12 1.05 -15.08 -14.65
C ASP A 12 1.09 -15.46 -13.17
N THR A 13 1.59 -16.66 -12.86
CA THR A 13 1.80 -17.12 -11.49
C THR A 13 3.28 -17.38 -11.28
N ALA A 14 3.89 -16.70 -10.31
CA ALA A 14 5.26 -16.95 -9.88
C ALA A 14 5.27 -17.51 -8.45
N VAL A 15 6.12 -18.49 -8.20
CA VAL A 15 6.36 -19.06 -6.87
C VAL A 15 7.83 -18.87 -6.54
N HIS A 16 8.11 -18.04 -5.55
CA HIS A 16 9.46 -17.74 -5.09
C HIS A 16 9.76 -18.55 -3.83
N PRO A 17 10.61 -19.59 -3.90
CA PRO A 17 11.04 -20.31 -2.71
C PRO A 17 11.96 -19.41 -1.87
N LEU A 18 11.75 -19.39 -0.55
CA LEU A 18 12.75 -18.86 0.37
C LEU A 18 13.80 -19.95 0.69
N GLU A 19 15.04 -19.53 0.98
CA GLU A 19 16.13 -20.45 1.32
C GLU A 19 15.74 -21.40 2.47
N GLY A 20 16.16 -22.67 2.38
CA GLY A 20 15.85 -23.68 3.41
C GLY A 20 14.53 -24.43 3.23
N GLY A 21 13.82 -24.25 2.11
CA GLY A 21 12.71 -25.12 1.69
C GLY A 21 11.41 -24.94 2.47
N ARG A 22 11.23 -23.80 3.15
CA ARG A 22 9.96 -23.44 3.78
C ARG A 22 9.62 -21.99 3.49
N PHE A 23 8.32 -21.78 3.24
CA PHE A 23 7.67 -20.56 2.81
C PHE A 23 7.99 -20.17 1.37
N ALA A 24 6.93 -20.08 0.57
CA ALA A 24 6.96 -19.64 -0.80
C ALA A 24 6.07 -18.41 -0.91
N VAL A 25 6.55 -17.35 -1.55
CA VAL A 25 5.68 -16.24 -1.95
C VAL A 25 5.06 -16.65 -3.28
N ARG A 26 3.72 -16.65 -3.33
CA ARG A 26 2.99 -16.80 -4.59
C ARG A 26 2.52 -15.42 -5.04
N LEU A 27 2.89 -15.07 -6.25
CA LEU A 27 2.45 -13.85 -6.93
C LEU A 27 1.54 -14.29 -8.07
N ASP A 28 0.28 -13.85 -8.05
CA ASP A 28 -0.62 -13.98 -9.19
C ASP A 28 -0.85 -12.59 -9.78
N GLU A 29 -0.26 -12.32 -10.94
CA GLU A 29 -0.41 -11.06 -11.65
C GLU A 29 -1.47 -11.21 -12.73
N GLY A 30 -2.33 -10.19 -12.87
CA GLY A 30 -3.27 -10.06 -13.98
C GLY A 30 -3.11 -8.69 -14.63
N SER A 31 -2.80 -8.65 -15.92
CA SER A 31 -2.74 -7.41 -16.69
C SER A 31 -3.79 -7.40 -17.80
N ALA A 32 -4.37 -6.23 -18.03
CA ALA A 32 -5.38 -6.05 -19.07
C ALA A 32 -5.27 -4.65 -19.69
N GLY A 33 -5.48 -4.57 -21.00
CA GLY A 33 -5.58 -3.27 -21.69
C GLY A 33 -6.87 -2.52 -21.35
N PRO A 34 -7.00 -1.23 -21.71
CA PRO A 34 -8.22 -0.47 -21.48
C PRO A 34 -9.41 -1.06 -22.25
N TYR A 35 -10.58 -1.11 -21.61
CA TYR A 35 -11.85 -1.47 -22.22
C TYR A 35 -12.76 -0.24 -22.29
N PRO A 36 -13.67 -0.15 -23.29
CA PRO A 36 -14.74 0.86 -23.27
C PRO A 36 -15.53 0.78 -21.96
N ALA A 37 -15.62 1.90 -21.25
CA ALA A 37 -16.32 1.97 -19.97
C ALA A 37 -17.77 2.44 -20.19
N ALA A 38 -18.73 1.74 -19.57
CA ALA A 38 -20.12 2.17 -19.54
C ALA A 38 -20.34 3.39 -18.62
N ALA A 39 -19.50 3.55 -17.60
CA ALA A 39 -19.51 4.68 -16.67
C ALA A 39 -18.12 4.87 -16.04
N ARG A 40 -17.87 6.04 -15.45
CA ARG A 40 -16.67 6.36 -14.65
C ARG A 40 -17.11 7.03 -13.36
N TYR A 41 -16.69 6.50 -12.22
CA TYR A 41 -16.99 7.04 -10.90
C TYR A 41 -15.89 6.67 -9.91
N ALA A 42 -15.74 7.49 -8.87
CA ALA A 42 -14.90 7.22 -7.71
C ALA A 42 -15.62 7.76 -6.48
N GLU A 43 -16.20 6.87 -5.67
CA GLU A 43 -17.01 7.25 -4.50
C GLU A 43 -16.17 7.52 -3.25
N GLN A 44 -14.87 7.23 -3.32
CA GLN A 44 -13.91 7.45 -2.26
C GLN A 44 -12.83 8.40 -2.78
N PRO A 45 -13.08 9.73 -2.73
CA PRO A 45 -12.10 10.71 -3.16
C PRO A 45 -10.88 10.70 -2.24
N ALA A 46 -9.76 11.25 -2.71
CA ALA A 46 -8.58 11.45 -1.88
C ALA A 46 -8.95 12.29 -0.62
N PRO A 47 -8.56 11.84 0.59
CA PRO A 47 -8.74 12.62 1.80
C PRO A 47 -8.11 14.01 1.68
N GLN A 48 -8.79 15.03 2.20
CA GLN A 48 -8.25 16.39 2.24
C GLN A 48 -7.29 16.50 3.42
N VAL A 49 -5.99 16.58 3.11
CA VAL A 49 -4.91 16.68 4.09
C VAL A 49 -3.95 17.82 3.70
N PRO A 50 -3.15 18.35 4.65
CA PRO A 50 -2.10 19.29 4.30
C PRO A 50 -1.15 18.69 3.25
N LEU A 51 -0.65 19.56 2.37
CA LEU A 51 0.39 19.19 1.41
C LEU A 51 1.64 18.70 2.14
N PRO A 52 2.42 17.77 1.54
CA PRO A 52 3.56 17.16 2.21
C PRO A 52 4.54 18.21 2.72
N GLU A 53 4.76 19.31 2.00
CA GLU A 53 5.68 20.40 2.37
C GLU A 53 5.34 21.07 3.71
N ALA A 54 4.08 21.03 4.13
CA ALA A 54 3.61 21.58 5.40
C ALA A 54 3.74 20.58 6.57
N LEU A 55 4.14 19.34 6.30
CA LEU A 55 4.22 18.25 7.28
C LEU A 55 5.68 17.90 7.58
N THR A 56 5.93 17.53 8.83
CA THR A 56 7.25 17.10 9.27
C THR A 56 7.50 15.64 8.85
N PRO A 57 8.68 15.32 8.27
CA PRO A 57 9.12 13.94 8.07
C PRO A 57 9.11 13.15 9.37
N LEU A 58 8.67 11.90 9.31
CA LEU A 58 8.83 10.98 10.43
C LEU A 58 10.31 10.77 10.71
N PRO A 59 10.73 10.78 11.98
CA PRO A 59 12.12 10.53 12.33
C PRO A 59 12.49 9.08 11.99
N PRO A 60 13.77 8.80 11.69
CA PRO A 60 14.24 7.43 11.55
C PRO A 60 13.96 6.62 12.83
N ASP A 61 13.40 5.43 12.66
CA ASP A 61 13.17 4.47 13.74
C ASP A 61 14.18 3.32 13.62
N PRO A 62 15.13 3.17 14.56
CA PRO A 62 16.07 2.05 14.57
C PRO A 62 15.42 0.67 14.69
N GLY A 63 14.17 0.60 15.17
CA GLY A 63 13.39 -0.64 15.27
C GLY A 63 12.57 -0.96 14.01
N ALA A 64 12.49 -0.05 13.05
CA ALA A 64 11.75 -0.26 11.81
C ALA A 64 12.51 -1.17 10.84
N ALA A 65 11.76 -1.80 9.92
CA ALA A 65 12.36 -2.61 8.86
C ALA A 65 13.29 -1.75 7.99
N SER A 66 14.40 -2.32 7.51
CA SER A 66 15.43 -1.58 6.77
C SER A 66 14.91 -0.87 5.51
N ILE A 67 13.80 -1.36 4.93
CA ILE A 67 13.11 -0.72 3.81
C ILE A 67 12.59 0.68 4.14
N SER A 68 12.28 0.97 5.42
CA SER A 68 11.84 2.30 5.87
C SER A 68 12.88 3.39 5.61
N HIS A 69 14.18 3.05 5.58
CA HIS A 69 15.24 4.01 5.26
C HIS A 69 15.29 4.40 3.78
N ARG A 70 14.56 3.70 2.92
CA ARG A 70 14.46 3.99 1.47
C ARG A 70 13.27 4.87 1.13
N VAL A 71 12.46 5.23 2.12
CA VAL A 71 11.26 6.04 1.95
C VAL A 71 11.25 7.21 2.92
N GLU A 72 10.63 8.30 2.51
CA GLU A 72 10.26 9.38 3.41
C GLU A 72 8.75 9.33 3.63
N LEU A 73 8.35 9.24 4.90
CA LEU A 73 6.97 9.22 5.32
C LEU A 73 6.63 10.51 6.08
N ARG A 74 5.46 11.08 5.81
CA ARG A 74 4.90 12.22 6.53
C ARG A 74 3.46 11.87 6.94
N LEU A 75 3.24 11.70 8.24
CA LEU A 75 1.91 11.39 8.78
C LEU A 75 0.94 12.53 8.50
N ALA A 76 -0.21 12.21 7.93
CA ALA A 76 -1.27 13.18 7.61
C ALA A 76 -2.67 12.68 8.00
N LEU A 77 -2.82 11.38 8.25
CA LEU A 77 -4.08 10.70 8.54
C LEU A 77 -3.90 9.77 9.74
N GLY A 78 -4.95 9.66 10.55
CA GLY A 78 -4.97 8.76 11.70
C GLY A 78 -3.90 9.10 12.73
N ALA A 79 -3.35 8.06 13.37
CA ALA A 79 -2.39 8.23 14.46
C ALA A 79 -1.14 7.36 14.30
N ALA A 80 -0.09 7.76 15.02
CA ALA A 80 1.09 6.94 15.23
C ALA A 80 0.73 5.65 16.01
N PRO A 81 1.62 4.63 16.01
CA PRO A 81 1.42 3.45 16.84
C PRO A 81 1.15 3.83 18.30
N PHE A 82 0.17 3.14 18.91
CA PHE A 82 -0.20 3.29 20.33
C PHE A 82 -0.74 4.68 20.74
N ALA A 83 -1.14 5.51 19.78
CA ALA A 83 -1.54 6.89 20.01
C ALA A 83 -2.96 7.20 19.51
N GLY A 84 -3.80 6.19 19.24
CA GLY A 84 -5.15 6.39 18.71
C GLY A 84 -6.18 5.37 19.19
N ASP A 85 -7.45 5.69 19.00
CA ASP A 85 -8.60 4.81 19.25
C ASP A 85 -9.17 4.19 17.96
N GLU A 86 -8.83 4.77 16.81
CA GLU A 86 -9.18 4.26 15.49
C GLU A 86 -8.08 3.37 14.89
N ALA A 87 -8.52 2.35 14.15
CA ALA A 87 -7.63 1.50 13.36
C ALA A 87 -7.38 2.15 12.00
N HIS A 88 -6.71 3.30 12.02
CA HIS A 88 -6.54 4.20 10.88
C HIS A 88 -5.18 4.91 10.96
N THR A 89 -4.46 4.91 9.85
CA THR A 89 -3.18 5.62 9.69
C THR A 89 -2.98 5.99 8.23
N GLY A 90 -2.04 6.90 7.96
CA GLY A 90 -1.61 7.20 6.62
C GLY A 90 -1.03 8.60 6.45
N GLY A 91 -0.73 8.93 5.21
CA GLY A 91 -0.12 10.19 4.86
C GLY A 91 0.71 10.07 3.59
N TRP A 92 1.67 10.97 3.47
CA TRP A 92 2.48 11.07 2.27
C TRP A 92 3.69 10.14 2.34
N ALA A 93 3.93 9.42 1.25
CA ALA A 93 5.12 8.61 1.04
C ALA A 93 5.81 9.04 -0.26
N ARG A 94 7.15 9.04 -0.23
CA ARG A 94 7.99 9.09 -1.44
C ARG A 94 9.23 8.23 -1.25
N LEU A 95 9.87 7.84 -2.35
CA LEU A 95 11.20 7.26 -2.28
C LEU A 95 12.21 8.32 -1.83
N ALA A 96 13.24 7.89 -1.09
CA ALA A 96 14.37 8.73 -0.75
C ALA A 96 15.19 9.09 -2.00
N GLU A 97 15.24 8.18 -2.98
CA GLU A 97 15.81 8.45 -4.30
C GLU A 97 14.86 9.34 -5.12
N PRO A 98 15.37 10.38 -5.81
CA PRO A 98 14.51 11.27 -6.61
C PRO A 98 13.87 10.56 -7.80
N GLY A 99 12.57 10.77 -8.01
CA GLY A 99 11.86 10.34 -9.21
C GLY A 99 10.35 10.23 -9.02
N PRO A 100 9.58 10.14 -10.11
CA PRO A 100 8.17 9.77 -10.04
C PRO A 100 8.02 8.32 -9.57
N PRO A 101 6.92 7.96 -8.88
CA PRO A 101 6.64 6.57 -8.55
C PRO A 101 6.38 5.76 -9.83
N ASP A 102 6.89 4.53 -9.86
CA ASP A 102 6.53 3.49 -10.83
C ASP A 102 5.58 2.45 -10.20
N LEU A 103 5.13 1.46 -10.97
CA LEU A 103 4.19 0.43 -10.45
C LEU A 103 4.77 -0.35 -9.26
N PRO A 104 6.04 -0.81 -9.28
CA PRO A 104 6.69 -1.38 -8.10
C PRO A 104 6.70 -0.46 -6.88
N THR A 105 6.96 0.83 -7.08
CA THR A 105 6.93 1.83 -6.00
C THR A 105 5.53 1.96 -5.40
N VAL A 106 4.50 2.01 -6.24
CA VAL A 106 3.10 2.01 -5.79
C VAL A 106 2.77 0.73 -5.02
N ALA A 107 3.23 -0.43 -5.49
CA ALA A 107 3.04 -1.69 -4.78
C ALA A 107 3.72 -1.68 -3.40
N LEU A 108 4.96 -1.22 -3.32
CA LEU A 108 5.68 -1.04 -2.06
C LEU A 108 4.88 -0.16 -1.10
N PHE A 109 4.34 0.96 -1.59
CA PHE A 109 3.59 1.90 -0.76
C PHE A 109 2.27 1.34 -0.22
N THR A 110 1.74 0.25 -0.77
CA THR A 110 0.56 -0.41 -0.17
C THR A 110 0.85 -1.15 1.14
N ASP A 111 2.11 -1.37 1.49
CA ASP A 111 2.52 -2.09 2.71
C ASP A 111 3.72 -1.43 3.42
N ILE A 112 3.99 -0.14 3.16
CA ILE A 112 5.13 0.58 3.74
C ILE A 112 4.83 1.21 5.11
N TRP A 113 3.55 1.39 5.43
CA TRP A 113 3.11 1.97 6.69
C TRP A 113 3.08 0.92 7.79
N TRP A 114 3.19 1.36 9.05
CA TRP A 114 2.86 0.46 10.15
C TRP A 114 1.42 -0.05 10.00
N PRO A 115 1.12 -1.27 10.48
CA PRO A 115 -0.23 -1.83 10.41
C PRO A 115 -1.27 -0.85 10.98
N ALA A 116 -2.36 -0.63 10.25
CA ALA A 116 -3.40 0.30 10.64
C ALA A 116 -4.10 -0.05 11.96
N SER A 117 -3.90 -1.26 12.49
CA SER A 117 -4.36 -1.66 13.82
C SER A 117 -3.47 -1.16 14.97
N TRP A 118 -2.19 -0.89 14.72
CA TRP A 118 -1.23 -0.50 15.75
C TRP A 118 -1.57 0.78 16.53
N PRO A 119 -2.21 1.81 15.95
CA PRO A 119 -2.68 2.95 16.72
C PRO A 119 -3.54 2.55 17.93
N ARG A 120 -4.35 1.48 17.81
CA ARG A 120 -5.25 0.98 18.87
C ARG A 120 -4.59 0.10 19.93
N LEU A 121 -3.33 -0.29 19.72
CA LEU A 121 -2.64 -1.21 20.63
C LEU A 121 -1.96 -0.44 21.76
N GLU A 122 -1.65 -1.14 22.85
CA GLU A 122 -0.85 -0.57 23.95
C GLU A 122 0.64 -0.93 23.82
N ARG A 123 0.96 -1.94 23.02
CA ARG A 123 2.32 -2.43 22.79
C ARG A 123 2.47 -3.04 21.41
N LEU A 124 3.71 -3.14 20.95
CA LEU A 124 4.05 -3.70 19.64
C LEU A 124 3.53 -5.13 19.51
N SER A 125 2.84 -5.40 18.40
CA SER A 125 2.35 -6.73 18.03
C SER A 125 2.85 -7.04 16.62
N PRO A 126 3.70 -8.07 16.43
CA PRO A 126 4.15 -8.46 15.11
C PRO A 126 2.97 -8.82 14.22
N ALA A 127 2.94 -8.24 13.02
CA ALA A 127 1.87 -8.45 12.06
C ALA A 127 2.41 -8.91 10.70
N PRO A 128 3.01 -10.11 10.61
CA PRO A 128 3.47 -10.64 9.33
C PRO A 128 2.29 -10.84 8.38
N THR A 129 2.47 -10.36 7.15
CA THR A 129 1.50 -10.48 6.06
C THR A 129 1.31 -11.95 5.67
N VAL A 130 0.05 -12.35 5.53
CA VAL A 130 -0.39 -13.67 5.04
C VAL A 130 -0.77 -13.59 3.56
N ASP A 131 -1.48 -12.53 3.18
CA ASP A 131 -1.92 -12.25 1.81
C ASP A 131 -1.95 -10.74 1.57
N LEU A 132 -1.61 -10.31 0.35
CA LEU A 132 -1.74 -8.94 -0.11
C LEU A 132 -2.23 -8.94 -1.57
N THR A 133 -3.43 -8.43 -1.77
CA THR A 133 -4.01 -8.22 -3.11
C THR A 133 -3.96 -6.74 -3.45
N ILE A 134 -3.31 -6.40 -4.56
CA ILE A 134 -3.21 -5.03 -5.05
C ILE A 134 -3.96 -4.93 -6.36
N HIS A 135 -4.73 -3.86 -6.52
CA HIS A 135 -5.31 -3.51 -7.78
C HIS A 135 -4.94 -2.09 -8.20
N PHE A 136 -4.20 -1.98 -9.30
CA PHE A 136 -3.89 -0.70 -9.93
C PHE A 136 -5.12 -0.14 -10.66
N ARG A 137 -5.29 1.18 -10.59
CA ARG A 137 -6.52 1.89 -11.00
C ARG A 137 -6.28 2.91 -12.10
N ALA A 138 -5.06 3.39 -12.23
CA ALA A 138 -4.66 4.35 -13.23
C ALA A 138 -3.23 4.05 -13.74
N PRO A 139 -2.91 4.41 -14.99
CA PRO A 139 -1.52 4.52 -15.41
C PRO A 139 -0.83 5.62 -14.60
N LEU A 140 0.48 5.51 -14.43
CA LEU A 140 1.29 6.53 -13.77
C LEU A 140 1.69 7.60 -14.80
N PRO A 141 1.37 8.88 -14.58
CA PRO A 141 1.82 9.96 -15.44
C PRO A 141 3.35 10.08 -15.41
N PRO A 142 4.03 10.27 -16.56
CA PRO A 142 5.49 10.44 -16.61
C PRO A 142 5.98 11.68 -15.83
N ASP A 143 5.12 12.66 -15.68
CA ASP A 143 5.33 13.95 -15.02
C ASP A 143 4.75 14.01 -13.60
N ALA A 144 4.35 12.86 -13.04
CA ALA A 144 3.89 12.79 -11.67
C ALA A 144 4.97 13.27 -10.68
N GLY A 145 4.55 14.00 -9.65
CA GLY A 145 5.42 14.29 -8.51
C GLY A 145 5.82 13.02 -7.75
N PRO A 146 6.82 13.10 -6.86
CA PRO A 146 7.34 11.93 -6.13
C PRO A 146 6.39 11.43 -5.02
N TRP A 147 5.40 12.25 -4.65
CA TRP A 147 4.54 12.03 -3.50
C TRP A 147 3.31 11.20 -3.84
N VAL A 148 3.03 10.22 -3.00
CA VAL A 148 1.81 9.41 -3.02
C VAL A 148 1.14 9.53 -1.66
N LEU A 149 -0.14 9.87 -1.64
CA LEU A 149 -0.96 9.84 -0.42
C LEU A 149 -1.50 8.44 -0.22
N GLY A 150 -1.27 7.86 0.96
CA GLY A 150 -1.87 6.59 1.36
C GLY A 150 -2.83 6.74 2.53
N GLU A 151 -3.98 6.08 2.46
CA GLU A 151 -4.91 5.88 3.59
C GLU A 151 -5.01 4.39 3.89
N PHE A 152 -4.83 4.02 5.16
CA PHE A 152 -4.83 2.63 5.63
C PHE A 152 -5.83 2.47 6.77
N ARG A 153 -6.70 1.48 6.65
CA ARG A 153 -7.70 1.14 7.67
C ARG A 153 -7.67 -0.33 8.00
N SER A 154 -7.97 -0.66 9.25
CA SER A 154 -8.12 -2.05 9.69
C SER A 154 -9.49 -2.23 10.35
N PRO A 155 -10.53 -2.61 9.58
CA PRO A 155 -11.87 -2.73 10.12
C PRO A 155 -12.06 -3.92 11.08
N THR A 156 -11.22 -4.96 10.99
CA THR A 156 -11.37 -6.20 11.76
C THR A 156 -10.05 -6.73 12.30
N ALA A 157 -10.00 -6.92 13.62
CA ALA A 157 -8.98 -7.74 14.28
C ALA A 157 -9.68 -8.82 15.11
N ARG A 158 -9.41 -10.10 14.81
CA ARG A 158 -10.10 -11.22 15.45
C ARG A 158 -9.29 -12.49 15.33
N ASP A 159 -9.29 -13.32 16.39
CA ASP A 159 -8.72 -14.67 16.39
C ASP A 159 -7.23 -14.71 15.96
N GLY A 160 -6.46 -13.68 16.30
CA GLY A 160 -5.04 -13.57 15.95
C GLY A 160 -4.77 -13.11 14.51
N TYR A 161 -5.80 -12.63 13.81
CA TYR A 161 -5.70 -12.04 12.48
C TYR A 161 -6.14 -10.58 12.48
N VAL A 162 -5.63 -9.84 11.50
CA VAL A 162 -6.02 -8.46 11.24
C VAL A 162 -6.12 -8.24 9.73
N ASP A 163 -7.16 -7.54 9.30
CA ASP A 163 -7.27 -7.07 7.92
C ASP A 163 -6.76 -5.64 7.76
N GLY A 164 -6.30 -5.32 6.56
CA GLY A 164 -5.87 -3.98 6.19
C GLY A 164 -6.41 -3.61 4.82
N ASP A 165 -7.02 -2.45 4.69
CA ASP A 165 -7.39 -1.85 3.42
C ASP A 165 -6.49 -0.65 3.17
N ALA A 166 -5.91 -0.56 1.98
CA ALA A 166 -5.10 0.57 1.55
C ALA A 166 -5.69 1.23 0.30
N ARG A 167 -5.59 2.55 0.22
CA ARG A 167 -5.86 3.33 -1.00
C ARG A 167 -4.75 4.34 -1.20
N LEU A 168 -4.26 4.43 -2.43
CA LEU A 168 -3.16 5.31 -2.80
C LEU A 168 -3.57 6.29 -3.88
N TRP A 169 -3.22 7.56 -3.72
CA TRP A 169 -3.52 8.64 -4.67
C TRP A 169 -2.29 9.48 -5.01
N LEU A 170 -2.30 10.06 -6.20
CA LEU A 170 -1.46 11.22 -6.51
C LEU A 170 -2.00 12.49 -5.83
N PRO A 171 -1.19 13.56 -5.72
CA PRO A 171 -1.62 14.83 -5.12
C PRO A 171 -2.80 15.50 -5.82
N ASP A 172 -3.01 15.22 -7.11
CA ASP A 172 -4.15 15.73 -7.89
C ASP A 172 -5.46 14.97 -7.64
N GLY A 173 -5.44 13.94 -6.78
CA GLY A 173 -6.59 13.09 -6.46
C GLY A 173 -6.76 11.87 -7.36
N THR A 174 -5.84 11.61 -8.30
CA THR A 174 -5.86 10.40 -9.12
C THR A 174 -5.65 9.16 -8.24
N LEU A 175 -6.65 8.27 -8.17
CA LEU A 175 -6.54 6.99 -7.47
C LEU A 175 -5.60 6.05 -8.25
N LEU A 176 -4.47 5.70 -7.64
CA LEU A 176 -3.43 4.83 -8.21
C LEU A 176 -3.69 3.37 -7.92
N ALA A 177 -3.99 3.04 -6.66
CA ALA A 177 -4.15 1.65 -6.23
C ALA A 177 -5.14 1.52 -5.07
N GLN A 178 -5.76 0.34 -5.02
CA GLN A 178 -6.45 -0.16 -3.83
C GLN A 178 -5.85 -1.50 -3.48
N ALA A 179 -5.59 -1.74 -2.20
CA ALA A 179 -5.09 -3.03 -1.74
C ALA A 179 -5.87 -3.54 -0.54
N ARG A 180 -5.88 -4.87 -0.39
CA ARG A 180 -6.37 -5.56 0.78
C ARG A 180 -5.32 -6.55 1.26
N GLN A 181 -5.03 -6.47 2.55
CA GLN A 181 -4.07 -7.30 3.25
C GLN A 181 -4.79 -8.16 4.30
N LEU A 182 -4.36 -9.41 4.43
CA LEU A 182 -4.57 -10.21 5.62
C LEU A 182 -3.22 -10.40 6.30
N ALA A 183 -3.14 -10.12 7.58
CA ALA A 183 -1.95 -10.35 8.39
C ALA A 183 -2.30 -11.09 9.68
N LEU A 184 -1.28 -11.65 10.32
CA LEU A 184 -1.41 -12.10 11.71
C LEU A 184 -1.38 -10.88 12.64
N LEU A 185 -1.84 -11.06 13.86
CA LEU A 185 -1.69 -10.11 14.95
C LEU A 185 -1.20 -10.88 16.18
N LEU A 186 0.12 -11.06 16.24
CA LEU A 186 0.77 -11.96 17.20
C LEU A 186 0.93 -11.27 18.56
N PRO A 187 0.82 -12.00 19.69
CA PRO A 187 1.05 -11.41 21.00
C PRO A 187 2.39 -10.66 21.06
N GLY A 188 2.35 -9.39 21.47
CA GLY A 188 3.56 -8.65 21.81
C GLY A 188 4.23 -9.31 23.01
N GLY A 189 5.54 -9.54 22.90
CA GLY A 189 6.36 -10.11 23.98
C GLY A 189 6.38 -9.27 25.25
#